data_AF-A0A971L0T3-F1
#
_entry.id   AF-A0A971L0T3-F1
#
_cell.length_a   1.000
_cell.length_b   1.000
_cell.length_c   1.000
_cell.angle_alpha   90.00
_cell.angle_beta   90.00
_cell.angle_gamma   90.00
#
_symmetry.space_group_name_H-M   'P 1'
#
loop_
_entity.id
_entity.type
_entity.pdbx_description
1 polymer ?
#
loop_
_entity_poly.entity_id
_entity_poly.type
_entity_poly.pdbx_seq_one_letter_code
_entity_poly.pdbx_strand_id
1 'polypeptide(L)'
;MTNSANNQRIEENFHTFSEKYIELFADIKKGLEAMGSFHIEHINALQSIIKALEATNYSKAREYLTNADMSSLLEESFENNLKLNSDLDSLRIRMTNLNLLETELSNPA
;
A
#
# COMPACT_ATOMS: atom_id res chain seq x y z
N MET A 1 -0.38 -9.23 -17.50
CA MET A 1 -1.64 -8.58 -17.93
C MET A 1 -2.49 -8.33 -16.69
N THR A 2 -2.52 -7.11 -16.17
CA THR A 2 -3.44 -6.77 -15.06
C THR A 2 -4.86 -6.87 -15.57
N ASN A 3 -5.59 -7.83 -15.02
CA ASN A 3 -6.96 -8.19 -15.39
C ASN A 3 -7.88 -6.97 -15.17
N SER A 4 -8.66 -6.56 -16.18
CA SER A 4 -9.56 -5.39 -16.09
C SER A 4 -10.52 -5.47 -14.89
N ALA A 5 -10.94 -6.69 -14.53
CA ALA A 5 -11.76 -6.93 -13.35
C ALA A 5 -11.02 -6.63 -12.03
N ASN A 6 -9.72 -6.88 -11.96
CA ASN A 6 -8.93 -6.58 -10.76
C ASN A 6 -8.75 -5.07 -10.59
N ASN A 7 -8.54 -4.35 -11.69
CA ASN A 7 -8.45 -2.89 -11.67
C ASN A 7 -9.73 -2.26 -11.14
N GLN A 8 -10.88 -2.70 -11.65
CA GLN A 8 -12.18 -2.23 -11.17
C GLN A 8 -12.38 -2.51 -9.69
N ARG A 9 -12.01 -3.72 -9.22
CA ARG A 9 -12.13 -4.10 -7.80
C ARG A 9 -11.28 -3.21 -6.88
N ILE A 10 -10.07 -2.84 -7.30
CA ILE A 10 -9.21 -1.92 -6.53
C ILE A 10 -9.84 -0.53 -6.48
N GLU A 11 -10.32 -0.02 -7.61
CA GLU A 11 -10.97 1.29 -7.69
C GLU A 11 -12.25 1.35 -6.83
N GLU A 12 -13.07 0.29 -6.83
CA GLU A 12 -14.25 0.17 -5.96
C GLU A 12 -13.87 0.13 -4.46
N ASN A 13 -12.77 -0.54 -4.11
CA ASN A 13 -12.27 -0.56 -2.74
C ASN A 13 -11.78 0.83 -2.30
N PHE A 14 -11.07 1.53 -3.17
CA PHE A 14 -10.65 2.91 -2.91
C PHE A 14 -11.83 3.86 -2.82
N HIS A 15 -12.83 3.72 -3.68
CA HIS A 15 -14.05 4.51 -3.59
C HIS A 15 -14.77 4.29 -2.25
N THR A 16 -14.89 3.04 -1.81
CA THR A 16 -15.65 2.68 -0.59
C THR A 16 -14.91 3.03 0.70
N PHE A 17 -13.58 2.94 0.70
CA PHE A 17 -12.75 3.05 1.91
C PHE A 17 -11.65 4.11 1.79
N SER A 18 -11.82 5.13 0.95
CA SER A 18 -10.83 6.16 0.66
C SER A 18 -10.20 6.77 1.91
N GLU A 19 -11.03 7.19 2.88
CA GLU A 19 -10.59 7.79 4.14
C GLU A 19 -9.67 6.85 4.93
N LYS A 20 -10.03 5.56 5.02
CA LYS A 20 -9.23 4.55 5.74
C LYS A 20 -7.90 4.25 5.03
N TYR A 21 -7.89 4.31 3.70
CA TYR A 21 -6.66 4.15 2.93
C TYR A 21 -5.75 5.37 3.06
N ILE A 22 -6.31 6.59 3.02
CA ILE A 22 -5.57 7.83 3.24
C ILE A 22 -4.91 7.81 4.62
N GLU A 23 -5.67 7.47 5.67
CA GLU A 23 -5.16 7.36 7.04
C GLU A 23 -4.02 6.34 7.13
N LEU A 24 -4.23 5.12 6.61
CA LEU A 24 -3.22 4.06 6.64
C LEU A 24 -1.93 4.47 5.90
N PHE A 25 -2.04 5.00 4.69
CA PHE A 25 -0.88 5.42 3.90
C PHE A 25 -0.15 6.60 4.54
N ALA A 26 -0.88 7.54 5.15
CA ALA A 26 -0.30 8.67 5.86
C ALA A 26 0.47 8.24 7.11
N ASP A 27 -0.06 7.28 7.87
CA ASP A 27 0.59 6.73 9.05
C ASP A 27 1.88 5.98 8.71
N ILE A 28 1.84 5.13 7.67
CA ILE A 28 3.05 4.44 7.17
C ILE A 28 4.08 5.47 6.72
N LYS A 29 3.67 6.45 5.90
CA LYS A 29 4.54 7.52 5.42
C LYS A 29 5.22 8.24 6.59
N LYS A 30 4.46 8.64 7.61
CA LYS A 30 4.98 9.34 8.78
C LYS A 30 5.95 8.46 9.58
N GLY A 31 5.66 7.17 9.70
CA GLY A 31 6.56 6.19 10.31
C GLY A 31 7.90 6.12 9.58
N LEU A 32 7.88 6.06 8.25
CA LEU A 32 9.09 6.05 7.41
C LEU A 32 9.86 7.37 7.47
N GLU A 33 9.16 8.51 7.45
CA GLU A 33 9.80 9.83 7.61
C GLU A 33 10.56 9.96 8.94
N ALA A 34 10.04 9.34 10.01
CA ALA A 34 10.71 9.31 11.31
C ALA A 34 11.96 8.43 11.34
N MET A 35 12.07 7.44 10.45
CA MET A 35 13.25 6.57 10.30
C MET A 35 14.38 7.23 9.49
N GLY A 36 14.11 8.33 8.79
CA GLY A 36 15.06 9.08 7.97
C GLY A 36 14.98 8.75 6.48
N SER A 37 16.00 9.16 5.72
CA SER A 37 15.95 9.23 4.24
C SER A 37 16.08 7.89 3.50
N PHE A 38 16.11 6.75 4.19
CA PHE A 38 16.32 5.43 3.58
C PHE A 38 15.14 4.94 2.74
N HIS A 39 13.92 5.44 2.99
CA HIS A 39 12.69 4.98 2.32
C HIS A 39 12.06 6.05 1.43
N ILE A 40 12.86 6.97 0.87
CA ILE A 40 12.35 8.12 0.13
C ILE A 40 11.47 7.73 -1.08
N GLU A 41 11.78 6.63 -1.74
CA GLU A 41 10.99 6.11 -2.87
C GLU A 41 9.61 5.66 -2.41
N HIS A 42 9.52 4.90 -1.32
CA HIS A 42 8.24 4.49 -0.72
C HIS A 42 7.45 5.68 -0.19
N ILE A 43 8.12 6.65 0.45
CA ILE A 43 7.50 7.90 0.93
C ILE A 43 6.85 8.66 -0.23
N ASN A 44 7.57 8.80 -1.36
CA ASN A 44 7.06 9.49 -2.54
C ASN A 44 5.90 8.72 -3.21
N ALA A 45 5.97 7.40 -3.24
CA ALA A 45 4.91 6.56 -3.76
C ALA A 45 3.63 6.70 -2.90
N LEU A 46 3.75 6.57 -1.58
CA LEU A 46 2.64 6.79 -0.63
C LEU A 46 2.04 8.19 -0.79
N GLN A 47 2.88 9.23 -0.88
CA GLN A 47 2.43 10.60 -1.08
C GLN A 47 1.64 10.78 -2.38
N SER A 48 2.04 10.09 -3.46
CA SER A 48 1.35 10.15 -4.76
C SER A 48 -0.01 9.45 -4.71
N ILE A 49 -0.08 8.28 -4.05
CA ILE A 49 -1.33 7.55 -3.84
C ILE A 49 -2.31 8.39 -3.00
N ILE A 50 -1.85 8.95 -1.87
CA ILE A 50 -2.66 9.79 -0.98
C ILE A 50 -3.26 10.97 -1.75
N LYS A 51 -2.44 11.73 -2.49
CA LYS A 51 -2.93 12.88 -3.28
C LYS A 51 -3.99 12.48 -4.30
N ALA A 52 -3.83 11.33 -4.94
CA ALA A 52 -4.82 10.84 -5.88
C ALA A 52 -6.14 10.45 -5.19
N LEU A 53 -6.07 9.83 -4.00
CA LEU A 53 -7.26 9.50 -3.20
C LEU A 53 -7.99 10.74 -2.68
N GLU A 54 -7.25 11.74 -2.18
CA GLU A 54 -7.80 13.03 -1.73
C GLU A 54 -8.49 13.79 -2.88
N ALA A 55 -7.93 13.69 -4.09
CA ALA A 55 -8.53 14.25 -5.30
C ALA A 55 -9.63 13.36 -5.92
N THR A 56 -10.08 12.33 -5.19
CA THR A 56 -11.09 11.32 -5.62
C THR A 56 -10.79 10.65 -6.96
N ASN A 57 -9.52 10.64 -7.37
CA ASN A 57 -9.05 10.05 -8.61
C ASN A 57 -8.59 8.60 -8.37
N TYR A 58 -9.57 7.71 -8.17
CA TYR A 58 -9.32 6.30 -7.81
C TYR A 58 -8.55 5.53 -8.87
N SER A 59 -8.74 5.84 -10.16
CA SER A 59 -7.99 5.19 -11.23
C SER A 59 -6.51 5.55 -11.21
N LYS A 60 -6.18 6.82 -10.92
CA LYS A 60 -4.80 7.26 -10.73
C LYS A 60 -4.20 6.69 -9.45
N ALA A 61 -4.97 6.65 -8.35
CA ALA A 61 -4.53 6.02 -7.11
C ALA A 61 -4.21 4.53 -7.33
N ARG A 62 -5.05 3.80 -8.09
CA ARG A 62 -4.80 2.41 -8.48
C ARG A 62 -3.51 2.31 -9.27
N GLU A 63 -3.34 3.13 -10.31
CA GLU A 63 -2.13 3.12 -11.14
C GLU A 63 -0.87 3.31 -10.28
N TYR A 64 -0.88 4.27 -9.36
CA TYR A 64 0.24 4.47 -8.43
C TYR A 64 0.45 3.28 -7.51
N LEU A 65 -0.61 2.71 -6.92
CA LEU A 65 -0.50 1.54 -6.04
C LEU A 65 0.08 0.32 -6.78
N THR A 66 -0.37 0.06 -8.01
CA THR A 66 0.10 -1.10 -8.79
C THR A 66 1.52 -0.94 -9.32
N ASN A 67 1.99 0.30 -9.46
CA ASN A 67 3.33 0.60 -9.95
C ASN A 67 4.34 0.82 -8.80
N ALA A 68 3.85 1.08 -7.58
CA ALA A 68 4.68 1.17 -6.41
C ALA A 68 5.07 -0.25 -5.99
N ASP A 69 6.31 -0.64 -6.24
CA ASP A 69 6.87 -1.84 -5.63
C ASP A 69 7.02 -1.61 -4.13
N MET A 70 6.10 -2.21 -3.37
CA MET A 70 6.07 -2.14 -1.90
C MET A 70 6.61 -3.41 -1.25
N SER A 71 7.06 -4.39 -2.04
CA SER A 71 7.41 -5.72 -1.56
C SER A 71 8.54 -5.66 -0.53
N SER A 72 9.61 -4.92 -0.84
CA SER A 72 10.75 -4.70 0.05
C SER A 72 10.35 -4.03 1.38
N LEU A 73 9.47 -3.03 1.32
CA LEU A 73 8.99 -2.34 2.50
C LEU A 73 8.13 -3.26 3.38
N LEU A 74 7.30 -4.09 2.77
CA LEU A 74 6.45 -5.02 3.50
C LEU A 74 7.26 -6.13 4.17
N GLU A 75 8.43 -6.52 3.64
CA GLU A 75 9.31 -7.54 4.24
C GLU A 75 10.19 -7.00 5.38
N GLU A 76 10.31 -5.68 5.50
CA GLU A 76 11.15 -5.04 6.49
C GLU A 76 10.56 -5.10 7.91
N SER A 77 11.44 -5.23 8.91
CA SER A 77 11.08 -5.23 10.33
C SER A 77 11.62 -3.98 11.01
N PHE A 78 10.73 -3.18 11.58
CA PHE A 78 11.08 -1.95 12.30
C PHE A 78 11.06 -2.21 13.80
N GLU A 79 12.15 -2.76 14.35
CA GLU A 79 12.23 -3.25 15.75
C GLU A 79 11.77 -2.22 16.80
N ASN A 80 12.01 -0.93 16.55
CA ASN A 80 11.67 0.16 17.48
C ASN A 80 10.41 0.94 17.09
N ASN A 81 9.64 0.48 16.10
CA ASN A 81 8.43 1.14 15.64
C ASN A 81 7.26 0.16 15.47
N LEU A 82 6.69 -0.26 16.60
CA LEU A 82 5.55 -1.20 16.65
C LEU A 82 4.34 -0.72 15.85
N LYS A 83 4.08 0.59 15.82
CA LYS A 83 2.97 1.15 15.04
C LYS A 83 3.21 0.96 13.55
N LEU A 84 4.41 1.30 13.04
CA LEU A 84 4.75 1.10 11.64
C LEU A 84 4.64 -0.37 11.23
N ASN A 85 5.11 -1.31 12.06
CA ASN A 85 4.94 -2.74 11.78
C ASN A 85 3.45 -3.13 11.67
N SER A 86 2.61 -2.67 12.59
CA SER A 86 1.16 -2.94 12.56
C SER A 86 0.47 -2.35 11.32
N ASP A 87 0.88 -1.16 10.91
CA ASP A 87 0.33 -0.48 9.74
C ASP A 87 0.79 -1.19 8.44
N LEU A 88 2.05 -1.63 8.37
CA LEU A 88 2.57 -2.42 7.26
C LEU A 88 1.90 -3.80 7.13
N ASP A 89 1.64 -4.49 8.24
CA ASP A 89 0.87 -5.74 8.22
C ASP A 89 -0.57 -5.52 7.74
N SER A 90 -1.19 -4.41 8.17
CA SER A 90 -2.52 -4.01 7.69
C SER A 90 -2.51 -3.74 6.18
N LEU A 91 -1.46 -3.12 5.66
CA LEU A 91 -1.29 -2.90 4.23
C LEU A 91 -1.08 -4.22 3.49
N ARG A 92 -0.21 -5.11 3.99
CA ARG A 92 0.06 -6.44 3.43
C ARG A 92 -1.25 -7.23 3.24
N ILE A 93 -2.07 -7.33 4.30
CA ILE A 93 -3.36 -8.03 4.26
C ILE A 93 -4.28 -7.44 3.17
N ARG A 94 -4.36 -6.10 3.07
CA ARG A 94 -5.18 -5.43 2.06
C ARG A 94 -4.68 -5.70 0.64
N MET A 95 -3.37 -5.66 0.43
CA MET A 95 -2.77 -5.94 -0.88
C MET A 95 -2.96 -7.41 -1.29
N THR A 96 -2.82 -8.36 -0.36
CA THR A 96 -3.15 -9.77 -0.59
C THR A 96 -4.62 -9.95 -0.97
N ASN A 97 -5.55 -9.30 -0.26
CA ASN A 97 -6.99 -9.39 -0.57
C ASN A 97 -7.34 -8.83 -1.96
N LEU A 98 -6.52 -7.90 -2.46
CA LEU A 98 -6.62 -7.30 -3.80
C LEU A 98 -5.81 -8.07 -4.87
N ASN A 99 -5.22 -9.21 -4.52
CA ASN A 99 -4.35 -10.01 -5.38
C ASN A 99 -3.17 -9.19 -5.96
N LEU A 100 -2.63 -8.27 -5.17
CA LEU A 100 -1.50 -7.40 -5.54
C LEU A 100 -0.15 -7.94 -5.07
N LEU A 101 -0.17 -8.88 -4.12
CA LEU A 101 1.00 -9.64 -3.71
C LEU A 101 0.81 -11.05 -4.23
N GLU A 102 1.86 -11.64 -4.78
CA GLU A 102 1.89 -13.08 -4.96
C GLU A 102 1.81 -13.69 -3.56
N THR A 103 0.68 -14.31 -3.23
CA THR A 103 0.66 -15.24 -2.11
C THR A 103 1.64 -16.33 -2.50
N GLU A 104 2.78 -16.40 -1.83
CA GLU A 104 3.47 -17.67 -1.67
C GLU A 104 2.49 -18.62 -0.98
N LEU A 105 1.60 -19.23 -1.76
CA LEU A 105 1.08 -20.54 -1.43
C LEU A 105 2.29 -21.46 -1.58
N SER A 106 3.13 -21.47 -0.55
CA SER A 106 4.10 -22.51 -0.31
C SER A 106 3.32 -23.82 -0.40
N ASN A 107 3.58 -24.53 -1.49
CA ASN A 107 3.07 -25.85 -1.80
C ASN A 107 3.14 -26.75 -0.55
N PRO A 108 2.03 -27.21 0.04
CA PRO A 108 2.12 -28.33 0.97
C PRO A 108 2.37 -29.57 0.11
N ALA A 109 3.62 -30.02 0.13
CA ALA A 109 4.02 -31.33 -0.37
C ALA A 109 3.19 -32.46 0.26
#